data_AF-A0A962E7F2-F1
#
_entry.id   AF-A0A962E7F2-F1
#
_cell.length_a   1.000
_cell.length_b   1.000
_cell.length_c   1.000
_cell.angle_alpha   90.00
_cell.angle_beta   90.00
_cell.angle_gamma   90.00
#
_symmetry.space_group_name_H-M   'P 1'
#
loop_
_entity.id
_entity.type
_entity.pdbx_description
1 polymer ?
#
loop_
_entity_poly.entity_id
_entity_poly.type
_entity_poly.pdbx_seq_one_letter_code
_entity_poly.pdbx_strand_id
1 'polypeptide(L)'
;MSIVLTEFAIRRLFPVKPKRNTIQDCSAADFERHLNEVAPLKVLDGYAPFCKLHVHRNWTSTRCLTVPISDQNRHLLCSDYEARTDQELPVLVRWFEGVEPPVANYLIVILYDREQLAKEHTEIEADWGVVGCMYTAEPEETPMAPITMLRNALGVEEGGSGVPLDREAYARSAAFWRENANWRG
;
A
#
# COMPACT_ATOMS: atom_id res chain seq x y z
N MET A 1 -16.24 15.74 -7.47
CA MET A 1 -15.32 14.61 -7.60
C MET A 1 -15.89 13.47 -6.79
N SER A 2 -16.18 12.34 -7.41
CA SER A 2 -16.69 11.14 -6.72
C SER A 2 -15.64 10.03 -6.67
N ILE A 3 -15.64 9.27 -5.57
CA ILE A 3 -14.73 8.14 -5.33
C ILE A 3 -15.56 6.89 -5.09
N VAL A 4 -15.16 5.76 -5.66
CA VAL A 4 -15.74 4.43 -5.37
C VAL A 4 -14.66 3.45 -4.94
N LEU A 5 -14.99 2.50 -4.07
CA LEU A 5 -14.14 1.34 -3.81
C LEU A 5 -14.26 0.34 -4.95
N THR A 6 -13.13 0.03 -5.60
CA THR A 6 -13.10 -1.06 -6.59
C THR A 6 -13.25 -2.41 -5.91
N GLU A 7 -13.72 -3.42 -6.64
CA GLU A 7 -13.77 -4.79 -6.12
C GLU A 7 -12.37 -5.28 -5.69
N PHE A 8 -11.33 -4.89 -6.43
CA PHE A 8 -9.94 -5.17 -6.07
C PHE A 8 -9.57 -4.60 -4.70
N ALA A 9 -9.90 -3.33 -4.44
CA ALA A 9 -9.65 -2.71 -3.14
C ALA A 9 -10.51 -3.34 -2.02
N ILE A 10 -11.78 -3.64 -2.27
CA ILE A 10 -12.65 -4.28 -1.27
C ILE A 10 -12.04 -5.60 -0.80
N ARG A 11 -11.63 -6.47 -1.71
CA ARG A 11 -11.04 -7.78 -1.38
C ARG A 11 -9.77 -7.68 -0.52
N ARG A 12 -9.01 -6.58 -0.65
CA ARG A 12 -7.73 -6.36 0.05
C ARG A 12 -7.90 -5.61 1.36
N LEU A 13 -8.72 -4.57 1.38
CA LEU A 13 -8.90 -3.66 2.51
C LEU A 13 -9.97 -4.17 3.48
N PHE A 14 -10.97 -4.90 2.99
CA PHE A 14 -12.10 -5.45 3.74
C PHE A 14 -12.31 -6.94 3.41
N PRO A 15 -11.30 -7.81 3.64
CA PRO A 15 -11.42 -9.23 3.31
C PRO A 15 -12.51 -9.91 4.16
N VAL A 16 -13.16 -10.92 3.58
CA VAL A 16 -14.22 -11.72 4.25
C VAL A 16 -13.76 -12.28 5.60
N LYS A 17 -12.50 -12.71 5.68
CA LYS A 17 -11.83 -13.03 6.94
C LYS A 17 -10.93 -11.86 7.31
N PRO A 18 -11.30 -11.06 8.33
CA PRO A 18 -10.48 -9.93 8.77
C PRO A 18 -9.08 -10.38 9.17
N LYS A 19 -8.07 -9.61 8.75
CA LYS A 19 -6.69 -9.75 9.22
C LYS A 19 -6.35 -8.55 10.10
N ARG A 20 -5.39 -8.68 11.00
CA ARG A 20 -5.05 -7.57 11.90
C ARG A 20 -4.43 -6.38 11.17
N ASN A 21 -3.94 -6.61 9.96
CA ASN A 21 -3.39 -5.60 9.05
C ASN A 21 -4.38 -5.10 7.99
N THR A 22 -5.69 -5.26 8.22
CA THR A 22 -6.75 -4.69 7.37
C THR A 22 -7.67 -3.78 8.18
N ILE A 23 -8.52 -3.00 7.51
CA ILE A 23 -9.46 -2.10 8.17
C ILE A 23 -10.54 -2.96 8.85
N GLN A 24 -10.86 -2.68 10.12
CA GLN A 24 -11.78 -3.51 10.92
C GLN A 24 -13.02 -2.77 11.44
N ASP A 25 -12.90 -1.47 11.75
CA ASP A 25 -13.93 -0.79 12.55
C ASP A 25 -14.93 0.04 11.72
N CYS A 26 -14.89 -0.10 10.39
CA CYS A 26 -15.90 0.45 9.50
C CYS A 26 -16.17 -0.51 8.35
N SER A 27 -17.36 -0.43 7.77
CA SER A 27 -17.66 -1.17 6.55
C SER A 27 -16.98 -0.53 5.34
N ALA A 28 -16.88 -1.27 4.24
CA ALA A 28 -16.45 -0.72 2.95
C ALA A 28 -17.34 0.47 2.52
N ALA A 29 -18.66 0.37 2.71
CA ALA A 29 -19.60 1.44 2.38
C ALA A 29 -19.39 2.70 3.26
N ASP A 30 -19.10 2.53 4.55
CA ASP A 30 -18.80 3.66 5.44
C ASP A 30 -17.47 4.32 5.08
N PHE A 31 -16.48 3.52 4.70
CA PHE A 31 -15.18 4.02 4.25
C PHE A 31 -15.32 4.83 2.96
N GLU A 32 -16.00 4.29 1.95
CA GLU A 32 -16.29 5.00 0.69
C GLU A 32 -17.05 6.30 0.92
N ARG A 33 -18.09 6.26 1.76
CA ARG A 33 -18.85 7.46 2.12
C ARG A 33 -17.96 8.52 2.77
N HIS A 34 -17.10 8.13 3.72
CA HIS A 34 -16.15 9.05 4.34
C HIS A 34 -15.23 9.72 3.30
N LEU A 35 -14.72 8.96 2.33
CA LEU A 35 -13.86 9.52 1.27
C LEU A 35 -14.55 10.56 0.39
N ASN A 36 -15.87 10.44 0.21
CA ASN A 36 -16.66 11.40 -0.57
C ASN A 36 -17.10 12.61 0.26
N GLU A 37 -17.28 12.46 1.57
CA GLU A 37 -17.80 13.52 2.46
C GLU A 37 -16.69 14.36 3.11
N VAL A 38 -15.53 13.77 3.38
CA VAL A 38 -14.44 14.41 4.12
C VAL A 38 -13.27 14.69 3.19
N ALA A 39 -12.91 15.97 3.06
CA ALA A 39 -11.77 16.37 2.25
C ALA A 39 -10.45 15.77 2.79
N PRO A 40 -9.52 15.34 1.92
CA PRO A 40 -8.21 14.87 2.35
C PRO A 40 -7.42 16.03 2.99
N LEU A 41 -6.56 15.70 3.95
CA LEU A 41 -5.59 16.65 4.52
C LEU A 41 -4.61 17.14 3.46
N LYS A 42 -4.19 16.26 2.55
CA LYS A 42 -3.26 16.53 1.46
C LYS A 42 -3.56 15.61 0.28
N VAL A 43 -3.35 16.10 -0.92
CA VAL A 43 -3.34 15.28 -2.15
C VAL A 43 -1.92 15.24 -2.68
N LEU A 44 -1.36 14.04 -2.86
CA LEU A 44 -0.06 13.84 -3.50
C LEU A 44 -0.27 13.35 -4.92
N ASP A 45 0.68 13.66 -5.78
CA ASP A 45 0.81 12.98 -7.05
C ASP A 45 1.28 11.54 -6.81
N GLY A 46 0.61 10.58 -7.45
CA GLY A 46 1.10 9.22 -7.51
C GLY A 46 2.21 9.08 -8.56
N TYR A 47 2.61 7.85 -8.84
CA TYR A 47 3.70 7.55 -9.77
C TYR A 47 3.40 7.89 -11.25
N ALA A 48 2.14 8.16 -11.59
CA ALA A 48 1.67 8.44 -12.94
C ALA A 48 0.54 9.49 -12.95
N PRO A 49 0.25 10.17 -14.07
CA PRO A 49 -0.77 11.21 -14.14
C PRO A 49 -2.18 10.76 -13.72
N PHE A 50 -2.52 9.49 -13.98
CA PHE A 50 -3.79 8.88 -13.62
C PHE A 50 -3.88 8.44 -12.15
N CYS A 51 -2.80 8.58 -11.37
CA CYS A 51 -2.70 8.10 -10.00
C CYS A 51 -2.60 9.28 -9.03
N LYS A 52 -3.50 9.32 -8.04
CA LYS A 52 -3.49 10.31 -6.95
C LYS A 52 -3.49 9.61 -5.60
N LEU A 53 -2.84 10.24 -4.62
CA LEU A 53 -2.80 9.76 -3.25
C LEU A 53 -3.54 10.74 -2.34
N HIS A 54 -4.69 10.33 -1.83
CA HIS A 54 -5.46 11.09 -0.86
C HIS A 54 -4.98 10.76 0.55
N VAL A 55 -4.41 11.75 1.24
CA VAL A 55 -3.94 11.60 2.63
C VAL A 55 -5.05 12.03 3.58
N HIS A 56 -5.56 11.09 4.37
CA HIS A 56 -6.53 11.36 5.43
C HIS A 56 -5.94 11.06 6.81
N ARG A 57 -6.39 11.78 7.83
CA ARG A 57 -6.16 11.36 9.23
C ARG A 57 -6.85 10.03 9.43
N ASN A 58 -6.20 9.06 10.04
CA ASN A 58 -6.82 7.76 10.29
C ASN A 58 -7.98 7.90 11.29
N TRP A 59 -9.21 7.58 10.85
CA TRP A 59 -10.42 7.59 11.68
C TRP A 59 -10.82 6.20 12.18
N THR A 60 -9.92 5.22 12.06
CA THR A 60 -10.12 3.80 12.41
C THR A 60 -9.02 3.33 13.37
N SER A 61 -9.10 2.10 13.91
CA SER A 61 -7.98 1.50 14.66
C SER A 61 -6.89 0.89 13.78
N THR A 62 -6.96 1.06 12.46
CA THR A 62 -6.03 0.45 11.50
C THR A 62 -4.58 0.77 11.85
N ARG A 63 -3.72 -0.26 11.88
CA ARG A 63 -2.33 -0.16 12.29
C ARG A 63 -1.38 0.02 11.12
N CYS A 64 -0.19 0.57 11.40
CA CYS A 64 0.86 0.70 10.41
C CYS A 64 1.21 -0.65 9.77
N LEU A 65 1.37 -0.69 8.44
CA LEU A 65 1.82 -1.89 7.72
C LEU A 65 3.32 -2.14 7.87
N THR A 66 4.05 -1.19 8.45
CA THR A 66 5.48 -1.30 8.74
C THR A 66 5.74 -0.99 10.21
N VAL A 67 6.78 -1.62 10.74
CA VAL A 67 7.24 -1.44 12.12
C VAL A 67 8.70 -1.01 12.09
N PRO A 68 9.07 0.05 12.84
CA PRO A 68 10.47 0.42 13.01
C PRO A 68 11.28 -0.70 13.67
N ILE A 69 12.45 -0.98 13.10
CA ILE A 69 13.42 -1.93 13.61
C ILE A 69 14.25 -1.24 14.69
N SER A 70 14.26 -1.80 15.88
CA SER A 70 15.02 -1.34 17.04
C SER A 70 15.81 -2.49 17.65
N ASP A 71 16.73 -2.20 18.57
CA ASP A 71 17.48 -3.25 19.28
C ASP A 71 16.56 -4.18 20.09
N GLN A 72 15.40 -3.69 20.52
CA GLN A 72 14.43 -4.45 21.29
C GLN A 72 13.65 -5.46 20.43
N ASN A 73 13.45 -5.21 19.13
CA ASN A 73 12.63 -6.08 18.29
C ASN A 73 13.41 -6.75 17.14
N ARG A 74 14.63 -6.31 16.82
CA ARG A 74 15.41 -6.82 15.67
C ARG A 74 15.51 -8.36 15.63
N HIS A 75 15.60 -8.99 16.79
CA HIS A 75 15.68 -10.45 16.93
C HIS A 75 14.39 -11.20 16.57
N LEU A 76 13.27 -10.49 16.39
CA LEU A 76 11.97 -11.01 15.96
C LEU A 76 11.74 -10.87 14.45
N LEU A 77 12.71 -10.35 13.70
CA LEU A 77 12.61 -10.29 12.24
C LEU A 77 12.61 -11.71 11.66
N CYS A 78 11.58 -11.99 10.89
CA CYS A 78 11.49 -13.17 10.03
C CYS A 78 12.03 -12.80 8.64
N SER A 79 12.53 -13.80 7.93
CA SER A 79 12.93 -13.67 6.52
C SER A 79 12.80 -15.00 5.79
N ASP A 80 12.43 -14.94 4.52
CA ASP A 80 12.34 -16.09 3.64
C ASP A 80 12.38 -15.63 2.18
N TYR A 81 12.46 -16.59 1.25
CA TYR A 81 12.29 -16.36 -0.18
C TYR A 81 10.82 -16.58 -0.56
N GLU A 82 10.14 -15.50 -0.94
CA GLU A 82 8.72 -15.56 -1.29
C GLU A 82 8.46 -14.99 -2.68
N ALA A 83 7.57 -15.65 -3.42
CA ALA A 83 7.02 -15.16 -4.67
C ALA A 83 5.61 -14.61 -4.44
N ARG A 84 5.22 -13.56 -5.19
CA ARG A 84 3.86 -12.98 -5.10
C ARG A 84 2.82 -13.84 -5.82
N THR A 85 3.26 -14.54 -6.85
CA THR A 85 2.49 -15.47 -7.66
C THR A 85 3.37 -16.69 -7.95
N ASP A 86 2.76 -17.78 -8.41
CA ASP A 86 3.42 -18.99 -8.89
C ASP A 86 4.27 -18.78 -10.16
N GLN A 87 4.08 -17.68 -10.87
CA GLN A 87 4.82 -17.32 -12.08
C GLN A 87 6.05 -16.44 -11.80
N GLU A 88 6.16 -15.86 -10.60
CA GLU A 88 7.27 -14.97 -10.24
C GLU A 88 8.38 -15.71 -9.50
N LEU A 89 9.63 -15.28 -9.73
CA LEU A 89 10.76 -15.77 -8.94
C LEU A 89 10.60 -15.38 -7.46
N PRO A 90 10.89 -16.29 -6.52
CA PRO A 90 10.86 -15.96 -5.12
C PRO A 90 12.06 -15.06 -4.78
N VAL A 91 11.80 -14.05 -3.96
CA VAL A 91 12.80 -13.05 -3.57
C VAL A 91 12.93 -12.97 -2.07
N LEU A 92 14.12 -12.63 -1.58
CA LEU A 92 14.34 -12.45 -0.15
C LEU A 92 13.47 -11.30 0.37
N VAL A 93 12.58 -11.64 1.29
CA VAL A 93 11.73 -10.69 2.02
C VAL A 93 11.99 -10.80 3.52
N ARG A 94 11.67 -9.73 4.24
CA ARG A 94 11.73 -9.70 5.71
C ARG A 94 10.52 -8.98 6.29
N TRP A 95 10.08 -9.42 7.45
CA TRP A 95 8.89 -8.91 8.09
C TRP A 95 8.91 -9.20 9.60
N PHE A 96 7.97 -8.61 10.30
CA PHE A 96 7.63 -8.97 11.67
C PHE A 96 6.33 -9.76 11.72
N GLU A 97 6.31 -10.77 12.59
CA GLU A 97 5.13 -11.47 13.08
C GLU A 97 5.08 -11.36 14.61
N GLY A 98 3.89 -11.49 15.20
CA GLY A 98 3.74 -11.52 16.66
C GLY A 98 4.05 -10.21 17.41
N VAL A 99 4.37 -9.13 16.70
CA VAL A 99 4.52 -7.77 17.25
C VAL A 99 3.24 -6.93 17.06
N GLU A 100 3.14 -5.84 17.80
CA GLU A 100 2.05 -4.86 17.68
C GLU A 100 2.57 -3.52 17.11
N PRO A 101 2.26 -3.17 15.85
CA PRO A 101 2.55 -1.83 15.34
C PRO A 101 1.68 -0.78 16.03
N PRO A 102 2.10 0.49 16.06
CA PRO A 102 1.22 1.58 16.46
C PRO A 102 0.01 1.70 15.51
N VAL A 103 -1.07 2.29 16.01
CA VAL A 103 -2.18 2.73 15.16
C VAL A 103 -1.62 3.74 14.16
N ALA A 104 -1.99 3.60 12.89
CA ALA A 104 -1.54 4.54 11.86
C ALA A 104 -2.11 5.93 12.14
N ASN A 105 -1.33 6.97 11.93
CA ASN A 105 -1.83 8.35 12.04
C ASN A 105 -2.59 8.76 10.78
N TYR A 106 -2.26 8.14 9.64
CA TYR A 106 -2.81 8.47 8.34
C TYR A 106 -3.19 7.23 7.53
N LEU A 107 -4.23 7.40 6.72
CA LEU A 107 -4.61 6.50 5.65
C LEU A 107 -4.34 7.23 4.33
N ILE A 108 -3.44 6.68 3.52
CA ILE A 108 -3.09 7.24 2.21
C ILE A 108 -3.77 6.38 1.15
N VAL A 109 -4.91 6.85 0.68
CA VAL A 109 -5.77 6.16 -0.27
C VAL A 109 -5.23 6.37 -1.68
N ILE A 110 -4.99 5.27 -2.39
CA ILE A 110 -4.46 5.25 -3.74
C ILE A 110 -5.63 5.21 -4.72
N LEU A 111 -5.73 6.25 -5.55
CA LEU A 111 -6.82 6.46 -6.49
C LEU A 111 -6.32 6.38 -7.92
N TYR A 112 -6.98 5.60 -8.77
CA TYR A 112 -6.82 5.66 -10.22
C TYR A 112 -8.02 6.35 -10.85
N ASP A 113 -7.78 7.13 -11.90
CA ASP A 113 -8.88 7.72 -12.65
C ASP A 113 -9.68 6.65 -13.41
N ARG A 114 -10.91 7.02 -13.77
CA ARG A 114 -11.84 6.16 -14.51
C ARG A 114 -11.24 5.61 -15.81
N GLU A 115 -10.49 6.42 -16.57
CA GLU A 115 -9.94 6.03 -17.86
C GLU A 115 -8.88 4.95 -17.75
N GLN A 116 -8.02 5.03 -16.73
CA GLN A 116 -7.03 4.01 -16.45
C GLN A 116 -7.68 2.71 -16.00
N LEU A 117 -8.67 2.79 -15.10
CA LEU A 117 -9.37 1.60 -14.62
C LEU A 117 -10.11 0.87 -15.76
N ALA A 118 -10.68 1.59 -16.72
CA ALA A 118 -11.27 1.00 -17.91
C ALA A 118 -10.25 0.23 -18.77
N LYS A 119 -9.01 0.74 -18.90
CA LYS A 119 -7.91 0.02 -19.58
C LYS A 119 -7.51 -1.27 -18.85
N GLU A 120 -7.74 -1.32 -17.54
CA GLU A 120 -7.52 -2.49 -16.68
C GLU A 120 -8.78 -3.36 -16.51
N HIS A 121 -9.79 -3.17 -17.38
CA HIS A 121 -11.06 -3.92 -17.37
C HIS A 121 -11.87 -3.78 -16.07
N THR A 122 -11.71 -2.66 -15.36
CA THR A 122 -12.52 -2.29 -14.20
C THR A 122 -13.33 -1.04 -14.52
N GLU A 123 -14.58 -1.22 -14.93
CA GLU A 123 -15.46 -0.09 -15.25
C GLU A 123 -16.08 0.50 -13.98
N ILE A 124 -16.02 1.84 -13.87
CA ILE A 124 -16.65 2.59 -12.77
C ILE A 124 -17.36 3.84 -13.31
N GLU A 125 -18.45 4.24 -12.65
CA GLU A 125 -19.15 5.49 -12.95
C GLU A 125 -18.47 6.70 -12.27
N ALA A 126 -17.86 6.49 -11.11
CA ALA A 126 -17.19 7.54 -10.33
C ALA A 126 -15.93 8.08 -11.04
N ASP A 127 -15.49 9.28 -10.64
CA ASP A 127 -14.30 9.91 -11.23
C ASP A 127 -13.01 9.14 -10.92
N TRP A 128 -12.95 8.57 -9.72
CA TRP A 128 -11.81 7.85 -9.20
C TRP A 128 -12.23 6.53 -8.56
N GLY A 129 -11.42 5.50 -8.75
CA GLY A 129 -11.54 4.24 -8.04
C GLY A 129 -10.38 4.03 -7.08
N VAL A 130 -10.69 3.62 -5.86
CA VAL A 130 -9.66 3.19 -4.89
C VAL A 130 -9.08 1.87 -5.38
N VAL A 131 -7.75 1.81 -5.50
CA VAL A 131 -6.99 0.59 -5.84
C VAL A 131 -6.15 0.07 -4.67
N GLY A 132 -5.99 0.88 -3.62
CA GLY A 132 -5.26 0.49 -2.43
C GLY A 132 -5.28 1.57 -1.36
N CYS A 133 -4.68 1.25 -0.22
CA CYS A 133 -4.51 2.19 0.89
C CYS A 133 -3.24 1.83 1.67
N MET A 134 -2.43 2.84 2.00
CA MET A 134 -1.29 2.69 2.89
C MET A 134 -1.63 3.21 4.28
N TYR A 135 -1.15 2.52 5.31
CA TYR A 135 -1.38 2.89 6.71
C TYR A 135 -0.05 3.34 7.31
N THR A 136 0.08 4.64 7.55
CA THR A 136 1.38 5.28 7.81
C THR A 136 1.37 6.12 9.07
N ALA A 137 2.55 6.25 9.70
CA ALA A 137 2.76 7.16 10.82
C ALA A 137 2.87 8.63 10.35
N GLU A 138 3.37 8.85 9.13
CA GLU A 138 3.57 10.17 8.51
C GLU A 138 2.66 10.37 7.29
N PRO A 139 2.31 11.61 6.93
CA PRO A 139 1.42 11.93 5.81
C PRO A 139 2.13 11.85 4.44
N GLU A 140 3.01 10.87 4.28
CA GLU A 140 3.89 10.67 3.13
C GLU A 140 3.80 9.23 2.64
N GLU A 141 3.91 9.04 1.32
CA GLU A 141 3.95 7.70 0.72
C GLU A 141 5.14 6.90 1.26
N THR A 142 4.88 5.68 1.72
CA THR A 142 5.95 4.74 2.05
C THR A 142 6.66 4.32 0.76
N PRO A 143 7.99 4.49 0.65
CA PRO A 143 8.71 4.06 -0.53
C PRO A 143 8.48 2.57 -0.80
N MET A 144 8.33 2.18 -2.06
CA MET A 144 8.30 0.76 -2.45
C MET A 144 9.52 0.03 -1.90
N ALA A 145 9.37 -1.24 -1.51
CA ALA A 145 10.51 -2.06 -1.09
C ALA A 145 11.59 -2.12 -2.19
N PRO A 146 12.90 -2.12 -1.85
CA PRO A 146 13.97 -2.11 -2.85
C PRO A 146 13.84 -3.24 -3.87
N ILE A 147 13.41 -4.42 -3.41
CA ILE A 147 13.19 -5.59 -4.28
C ILE A 147 12.06 -5.38 -5.29
N THR A 148 11.01 -4.64 -4.92
CA THR A 148 9.94 -4.27 -5.87
C THR A 148 10.48 -3.37 -6.97
N MET A 149 11.37 -2.44 -6.63
CA MET A 149 12.00 -1.58 -7.63
C MET A 149 12.92 -2.36 -8.57
N LEU A 150 13.71 -3.30 -8.03
CA LEU A 150 14.56 -4.17 -8.85
C LEU A 150 13.74 -5.06 -9.79
N ARG A 151 12.69 -5.71 -9.28
CA ARG A 151 11.79 -6.53 -10.10
C ARG A 151 11.12 -5.70 -11.19
N ASN A 152 10.66 -4.49 -10.88
CA ASN A 152 10.05 -3.62 -11.89
C ASN A 152 11.00 -3.35 -13.07
N ALA A 153 12.30 -3.24 -12.82
CA ALA A 153 13.30 -3.04 -13.86
C ALA A 153 13.62 -4.31 -14.70
N LEU A 154 13.19 -5.50 -14.28
CA LEU A 154 13.38 -6.74 -15.03
C LEU A 154 12.37 -6.91 -16.18
N GLY A 155 11.29 -6.12 -16.20
CA GLY A 155 10.27 -6.18 -17.25
C GLY A 155 9.07 -7.07 -16.93
N VAL A 156 8.08 -7.05 -17.82
CA VAL A 156 6.78 -7.71 -17.64
C VAL A 156 6.87 -9.22 -17.55
N GLU A 157 7.82 -9.84 -18.25
CA GLU A 157 8.06 -11.29 -18.23
C GLU A 157 8.44 -11.80 -16.82
N GLU A 158 9.01 -10.93 -15.98
CA GLU A 158 9.41 -11.25 -14.60
C GLU A 158 8.47 -10.62 -13.55
N GLY A 159 7.24 -10.25 -13.96
CA GLY A 159 6.23 -9.63 -13.09
C GLY A 159 6.51 -8.17 -12.71
N GLY A 160 7.44 -7.51 -13.41
CA GLY A 160 7.77 -6.09 -13.27
C GLY A 160 6.99 -5.18 -14.21
N SER A 161 7.08 -3.86 -14.01
CA SER A 161 6.44 -2.87 -14.91
C SER A 161 7.29 -2.49 -16.12
N GLY A 162 8.56 -2.88 -16.18
CA GLY A 162 9.52 -2.44 -17.20
C GLY A 162 10.08 -1.03 -17.01
N VAL A 163 9.75 -0.37 -15.90
CA VAL A 163 10.26 0.97 -15.57
C VAL A 163 11.74 0.86 -15.17
N PRO A 164 12.65 1.65 -15.80
CA PRO A 164 14.07 1.66 -15.42
C PRO A 164 14.28 2.01 -13.95
N LEU A 165 15.31 1.43 -13.34
CA LEU A 165 15.64 1.67 -11.94
C LEU A 165 16.16 3.11 -11.73
N ASP A 166 15.40 3.91 -10.99
CA ASP A 166 15.88 5.19 -10.44
C ASP A 166 16.77 4.94 -9.22
N ARG A 167 18.05 5.32 -9.33
CA ARG A 167 19.06 5.11 -8.29
C ARG A 167 18.81 5.95 -7.04
N GLU A 168 18.31 7.16 -7.17
CA GLU A 168 18.05 8.03 -6.03
C GLU A 168 16.80 7.56 -5.27
N ALA A 169 15.75 7.19 -6.01
CA ALA A 169 14.56 6.59 -5.41
C ALA A 169 14.89 5.26 -4.73
N TYR A 170 15.75 4.43 -5.33
CA TYR A 170 16.23 3.20 -4.72
C TYR A 170 17.02 3.47 -3.43
N ALA A 171 17.89 4.48 -3.41
CA ALA A 171 18.64 4.85 -2.20
C ALA A 171 17.71 5.32 -1.07
N ARG A 172 16.68 6.13 -1.38
CA ARG A 172 15.65 6.55 -0.41
C ARG A 172 14.86 5.35 0.13
N SER A 173 14.45 4.45 -0.76
CA SER A 173 13.82 3.19 -0.38
C SER A 173 14.71 2.37 0.54
N ALA A 174 15.97 2.14 0.18
CA ALA A 174 16.90 1.36 0.99
C ALA A 174 17.15 1.99 2.37
N ALA A 175 17.20 3.33 2.47
CA ALA A 175 17.32 4.02 3.75
C ALA A 175 16.09 3.77 4.64
N PHE A 176 14.88 3.97 4.10
CA PHE A 176 13.64 3.70 4.84
C PHE A 176 13.54 2.23 5.27
N TRP A 177 13.74 1.31 4.33
CA TRP A 177 13.59 -0.11 4.58
C TRP A 177 14.73 -0.70 5.38
N ARG A 178 15.89 -0.04 5.54
CA ARG A 178 16.93 -0.46 6.49
C ARG A 178 16.43 -0.45 7.93
N GLU A 179 15.59 0.53 8.25
CA GLU A 179 15.09 0.83 9.59
C GLU A 179 13.64 0.38 9.80
N ASN A 180 12.98 -0.17 8.79
CA ASN A 180 11.60 -0.62 8.87
C ASN A 180 11.44 -2.03 8.26
N ALA A 181 10.47 -2.78 8.75
CA ALA A 181 10.05 -4.04 8.13
C ALA A 181 8.53 -4.10 8.04
N ASN A 182 8.02 -4.83 7.04
CA ASN A 182 6.59 -5.08 6.92
C ASN A 182 6.07 -5.83 8.15
N TRP A 183 4.81 -5.62 8.50
CA TRP A 183 4.13 -6.38 9.54
C TRP A 183 3.07 -7.29 8.94
N ARG A 184 3.09 -8.55 9.38
CA ARG A 184 2.06 -9.54 9.07
C ARG A 184 1.20 -9.73 10.30
N GLY A 185 -0.04 -9.25 10.19
CA GLY A 185 -1.08 -9.35 11.20
C GLY A 185 -1.86 -10.65 11.15
#